data_AF-A0A1Q6LE94-F1
#
_entry.id   AF-A0A1Q6LE94-F1
#
_cell.length_a   1.000
_cell.length_b   1.000
_cell.length_c   1.000
_cell.angle_alpha   90.00
_cell.angle_beta   90.00
_cell.angle_gamma   90.00
#
_symmetry.space_group_name_H-M   'P 1'
#
loop_
_entity.id
_entity.type
_entity.pdbx_description
1 polymer ?
#
loop_
_entity_poly.entity_id
_entity_poly.type
_entity_poly.pdbx_seq_one_letter_code
_entity_poly.pdbx_strand_id
1 'polypeptide(L)' 'MANRTIILKDAEIFKNIITKEGFSYRQLAKEADCSQTQISLIANGERNPSPELAVNICRVLNRQFDDIFFIKSDFKRNQK' A
#
# COMPACT_ATOMS: atom_id res chain seq x y z
N MET A 1 4.62 0.00 23.09
CA MET A 1 4.53 0.75 21.82
C MET A 1 3.55 0.00 20.93
N ALA A 2 2.47 0.62 20.48
CA ALA A 2 1.53 -0.04 19.57
C ALA A 2 2.21 -0.15 18.20
N ASN A 3 2.51 -1.35 17.73
CA ASN A 3 3.00 -1.55 16.37
C ASN A 3 1.80 -1.36 15.43
N ARG A 4 1.81 -0.26 14.68
CA ARG A 4 0.85 0.03 13.62
C ARG A 4 1.48 -0.41 12.30
N THR A 5 0.90 -1.42 11.66
CA THR A 5 1.36 -1.91 10.38
C THR A 5 0.36 -1.51 9.31
N ILE A 6 0.86 -0.93 8.21
CA ILE A 6 0.02 -0.59 7.07
C ILE A 6 -0.05 -1.83 6.18
N ILE A 7 -1.27 -2.25 5.87
CA ILE A 7 -1.52 -3.44 5.08
C ILE A 7 -2.33 -3.04 3.86
N LEU A 8 -2.04 -3.67 2.73
CA LEU A 8 -2.85 -3.52 1.52
C LEU A 8 -4.21 -4.17 1.74
N LYS A 9 -5.29 -3.45 1.45
CA LYS A 9 -6.66 -3.92 1.63
C LYS A 9 -6.97 -5.08 0.71
N ASP A 10 -6.65 -4.90 -0.57
CA ASP A 10 -6.88 -5.90 -1.60
C ASP A 10 -5.87 -5.72 -2.76
N ALA A 11 -5.17 -6.80 -3.05
CA ALA A 11 -4.17 -6.88 -4.12
C ALA A 11 -4.78 -6.64 -5.51
N GLU A 12 -5.96 -7.18 -5.77
CA GLU A 12 -6.63 -7.09 -7.05
C GLU A 12 -7.20 -5.69 -7.28
N ILE A 13 -7.81 -5.09 -6.24
CA ILE A 13 -8.27 -3.69 -6.30
C ILE A 13 -7.08 -2.76 -6.58
N PHE A 14 -5.94 -2.97 -5.92
CA PHE A 14 -4.75 -2.15 -6.13
C PHE A 14 -4.25 -2.22 -7.57
N LYS A 15 -4.15 -3.42 -8.13
CA LYS A 15 -3.75 -3.64 -9.53
C LYS A 15 -4.72 -2.94 -10.49
N ASN A 16 -6.02 -3.08 -10.24
CA ASN A 16 -7.05 -2.41 -11.02
C ASN A 16 -6.95 -0.88 -10.95
N ILE A 17 -6.67 -0.30 -9.78
CA ILE A 17 -6.45 1.14 -9.63
C ILE A 17 -5.24 1.57 -10.47
N ILE A 18 -4.12 0.87 -10.36
CA ILE A 18 -2.90 1.19 -11.13
C ILE A 18 -3.19 1.22 -12.63
N THR A 19 -3.90 0.21 -13.13
CA THR A 19 -4.31 0.15 -14.55
C THR A 19 -5.31 1.25 -14.93
N LYS A 20 -6.28 1.55 -14.06
CA LYS A 20 -7.27 2.62 -14.29
C LYS A 20 -6.64 4.01 -14.35
N GLU A 21 -5.65 4.26 -13.51
CA GLU A 21 -4.88 5.50 -13.51
C GLU A 21 -3.83 5.54 -14.63
N GLY A 22 -3.69 4.47 -15.42
CA GLY A 22 -2.78 4.41 -16.57
C GLY A 22 -1.31 4.26 -16.21
N PHE A 23 -0.99 3.86 -14.98
CA PHE A 23 0.38 3.64 -14.53
C PHE A 23 0.83 2.20 -14.75
N SER A 24 2.10 2.02 -15.11
CA SER A 24 2.82 0.75 -14.93
C SER A 24 3.46 0.69 -13.53
N TYR A 25 3.78 -0.50 -13.04
CA TYR A 25 4.52 -0.64 -11.77
C TYR A 25 5.85 0.12 -11.75
N ARG A 26 6.51 0.24 -12.91
CA ARG A 26 7.76 0.99 -13.02
C ARG A 26 7.52 2.51 -12.91
N GLN A 27 6.46 3.01 -13.54
CA GLN A 27 6.09 4.43 -13.45
C GLN A 27 5.63 4.77 -12.03
N LEU A 28 4.73 3.96 -11.45
CA LEU A 28 4.30 4.14 -10.07
C LEU A 28 5.48 4.14 -9.11
N ALA A 29 6.42 3.20 -9.26
CA ALA A 29 7.60 3.14 -8.42
C ALA A 29 8.48 4.40 -8.55
N LYS A 30 8.66 4.90 -9.77
CA LYS A 30 9.42 6.13 -10.02
C LYS A 30 8.77 7.36 -9.38
N GLU A 31 7.45 7.49 -9.50
CA GLU A 31 6.69 8.62 -8.94
C GLU A 31 6.54 8.50 -7.41
N ALA A 32 6.46 7.27 -6.87
CA ALA A 32 6.34 7.02 -5.44
C ALA A 32 7.70 6.96 -4.70
N ASP A 33 8.80 7.25 -5.40
CA ASP A 33 10.19 7.20 -4.91
C ASP A 33 10.56 5.84 -4.30
N CYS A 34 10.31 4.76 -5.03
CA CYS A 34 10.64 3.40 -4.61
C CYS A 34 11.09 2.52 -5.78
N SER A 35 11.46 1.28 -5.47
CA SER A 35 11.80 0.28 -6.49
C SER A 35 10.55 -0.41 -7.06
N GLN A 36 10.60 -0.81 -8.34
CA GLN A 36 9.54 -1.62 -8.97
C GLN A 36 9.26 -2.91 -8.18
N THR A 37 10.31 -3.54 -7.64
CA THR A 37 10.19 -4.76 -6.83
C THR A 37 9.37 -4.50 -5.57
N GLN A 38 9.53 -3.34 -4.91
CA GLN A 38 8.71 -3.00 -3.74
C GLN A 38 7.23 -2.89 -4.11
N ILE A 39 6.90 -2.20 -5.21
CA ILE A 39 5.51 -2.12 -5.69
C ILE A 39 4.95 -3.50 -5.99
N SER A 40 5.72 -4.37 -6.66
CA SER A 40 5.31 -5.74 -6.97
C SER A 40 5.01 -6.56 -5.71
N LEU A 41 5.90 -6.49 -4.71
CA LEU A 41 5.70 -7.19 -3.43
C LEU A 41 4.47 -6.65 -2.67
N ILE A 42 4.25 -5.33 -2.69
CA ILE A 42 3.05 -4.72 -2.10
C ILE A 42 1.81 -5.20 -2.85
N ALA A 43 1.81 -5.15 -4.18
CA ALA A 43 0.71 -5.57 -5.03
C ALA A 43 0.37 -7.06 -4.90
N ASN A 44 1.30 -7.88 -4.42
CA ASN A 44 1.07 -9.30 -4.12
C ASN A 44 0.75 -9.56 -2.64
N GLY A 45 0.77 -8.54 -1.78
CA GLY A 45 0.52 -8.67 -0.34
C GLY A 45 1.70 -9.28 0.44
N GLU A 46 2.83 -9.54 -0.22
CA GLU A 46 4.04 -10.12 0.37
C GLU A 46 4.79 -9.14 1.28
N ARG A 47 4.59 -7.82 1.05
CA ARG A 47 5.27 -6.77 1.82
C ARG A 47 4.34 -5.62 2.17
N ASN A 48 4.47 -5.17 3.41
CA ASN A 48 3.80 -3.99 3.93
C ASN A 48 4.60 -2.72 3.59
N PRO A 49 3.98 -1.69 2.97
CA PRO A 49 4.65 -0.42 2.73
C PRO A 49 4.93 0.33 4.05
N SER A 50 5.94 1.20 4.03
CA SER A 50 6.12 2.18 5.10
C SER A 50 5.01 3.25 5.03
N PRO A 51 4.75 4.01 6.11
CA PRO A 51 3.80 5.12 6.09
C PRO A 51 4.07 6.13 4.99
N GLU A 52 5.33 6.48 4.78
CA GLU A 52 5.76 7.38 3.73
C GLU A 52 5.46 6.83 2.33
N LEU A 53 5.82 5.55 2.08
CA LEU A 53 5.57 4.91 0.80
C LEU A 53 4.07 4.77 0.50
N ALA A 54 3.26 4.42 1.50
CA ALA A 54 1.83 4.31 1.34
C ALA A 54 1.20 5.67 0.99
N VAL A 55 1.63 6.75 1.65
CA VAL A 55 1.19 8.12 1.34
C VAL A 55 1.62 8.53 -0.07
N ASN A 56 2.86 8.24 -0.48
CA ASN A 56 3.35 8.54 -1.82
C ASN A 56 2.54 7.80 -2.90
N ILE A 57 2.29 6.50 -2.72
CA ILE A 57 1.46 5.71 -3.63
C ILE A 57 0.05 6.32 -3.75
N CYS A 58 -0.57 6.69 -2.63
CA CYS A 58 -1.91 7.30 -2.63
C CYS A 58 -1.92 8.65 -3.37
N ARG A 59 -0.88 9.47 -3.19
CA ARG A 59 -0.71 10.74 -3.89
C ARG A 59 -0.58 10.55 -5.40
N VAL A 60 0.25 9.61 -5.84
CA VAL A 60 0.46 9.32 -7.27
C VAL A 60 -0.81 8.79 -7.92
N LEU A 61 -1.51 7.88 -7.24
CA LEU A 61 -2.76 7.30 -7.73
C LEU A 61 -3.97 8.23 -7.54
N ASN A 62 -3.79 9.39 -6.90
CA ASN A 62 -4.86 10.33 -6.55
C ASN A 62 -6.06 9.65 -5.86
N ARG A 63 -5.78 8.73 -4.93
CA ARG A 63 -6.78 7.97 -4.16
C ARG A 63 -6.60 8.20 -2.67
N GLN A 64 -7.67 7.95 -1.92
CA GLN A 64 -7.58 8.02 -0.46
C GLN A 64 -6.85 6.81 0.09
N PHE A 65 -6.20 7.02 1.23
CA PHE A 65 -5.48 5.96 1.92
C PHE A 65 -6.40 4.79 2.26
N ASP A 66 -7.59 5.05 2.81
CA ASP A 66 -8.56 4.01 3.22
C ASP A 66 -9.16 3.19 2.06
N ASP A 67 -9.00 3.66 0.82
CA ASP A 67 -9.42 2.93 -0.38
C ASP A 67 -8.42 1.82 -0.73
N ILE A 68 -7.13 2.05 -0.50
CA ILE A 68 -6.03 1.17 -0.89
C ILE A 68 -5.48 0.38 0.30
N PHE A 69 -5.26 1.06 1.42
CA PHE A 69 -4.57 0.56 2.59
C PHE A 69 -5.47 0.61 3.83
N PHE A 70 -5.11 -0.18 4.83
CA PHE A 70 -5.68 -0.06 6.17
C PHE A 70 -4.58 -0.18 7.22
N ILE A 71 -4.80 0.44 8.37
CA ILE A 71 -3.86 0.36 9.50
C ILE A 71 -4.30 -0.78 10.40
N LYS A 72 -3.52 -1.87 10.41
CA LYS A 72 -3.70 -2.93 11.40
C LYS A 72 -2.97 -2.53 12.67
N SER A 73 -3.74 -2.20 13.71
CA SER A 73 -3.24 -2.14 15.08
C SER A 73 -3.33 -3.54 15.68
N ASP A 74 -2.19 -4.13 16.02
CA ASP A 74 -2.15 -5.35 16.83
C ASP A 74 -2.54 -4.98 18.27
N PHE A 75 -3.82 -4.74 18.49
CA PHE A 75 -4.36 -4.84 19.85
C PHE A 75 -4.40 -6.33 20.15
N LYS A 76 -3.37 -6.85 20.82
CA LYS A 76 -3.52 -8.05 21.65
C LYS A 76 -4.59 -7.74 22.70
N ARG A 77 -5.85 -7.93 22.34
CA ARG A 77 -6.93 -8.04 23.32
C ARG A 77 -6.66 -9.39 23.99
N ASN A 78 -5.87 -9.37 25.05
CA ASN A 78 -5.88 -10.43 26.05
C ASN A 78 -7.33 -10.54 26.52
N GLN A 79 -8.11 -11.44 25.91
CA GLN A 79 -9.34 -11.93 26.52
C GLN A 79 -8.88 -12.70 27.76
N LYS A 80 -9.16 -12.10 28.91
CA LYS A 80 -9.02 -12.71 30.23
C LYS A 80 -10.31 -13.44 30.56
#